data_AF-A0A368XWP6-F1
#
_entry.id   AF-A0A368XWP6-F1
#
_cell.length_a   1.000
_cell.length_b   1.000
_cell.length_c   1.000
_cell.angle_alpha   90.00
_cell.angle_beta   90.00
_cell.angle_gamma   90.00
#
_symmetry.space_group_name_H-M   'P 1'
#
loop_
_entity.id
_entity.type
_entity.pdbx_description
1 polymer ?
#
loop_
_entity_poly.entity_id
_entity_poly.type
_entity_poly.pdbx_seq_one_letter_code
_entity_poly.pdbx_strand_id
1 'polypeptide(L)'
;MRSFVVIAWFAVCLLLSVAEHASAAPKVFNDYVLKAVDHLARTRSGLGYANAAYTRNLDFGGEPLRATRPPVSMCVAAQIEIIVEALNMYAAETGDQSVYRFLPVFQWRSLRSRSFRGMVWISDNKASRGTGHALNTFGMGTEREFENLIPGDFVNLNRLKNKSGHAVVFLGYIDRAGVVLPQYGSNVVGFKYFSSQGSLQKGGFGYRNAYFDNVYCPTNEGPILRDCGVARSRTYLTAGQMFHPHDWDKSARDKAIALERKSPKGPVPPFDFKFFNGVTTDME
;
A
#
# COMPACT_ATOMS: atom_id res chain seq x y z
N MET A 1 -4.48 -6.85 -88.47
CA MET A 1 -5.51 -6.73 -87.41
C MET A 1 -5.16 -7.72 -86.30
N ARG A 2 -4.54 -7.25 -85.22
CA ARG A 2 -4.24 -8.07 -84.03
C ARG A 2 -4.73 -7.31 -82.82
N SER A 3 -5.74 -7.90 -82.17
CA SER A 3 -6.38 -7.40 -80.95
C SER A 3 -5.43 -7.54 -79.76
N PHE A 4 -5.27 -6.47 -78.97
CA PHE A 4 -4.68 -6.54 -77.65
C PHE A 4 -5.76 -6.23 -76.61
N VAL A 5 -6.08 -7.24 -75.81
CA VAL A 5 -6.87 -7.15 -74.59
C VAL A 5 -5.89 -6.78 -73.47
N VAL A 6 -6.06 -5.61 -72.85
CA VAL A 6 -5.34 -5.23 -71.63
C VAL A 6 -6.32 -5.34 -70.48
N ILE A 7 -6.07 -6.32 -69.61
CA ILE A 7 -6.84 -6.64 -68.40
C ILE A 7 -6.46 -5.62 -67.32
N ALA A 8 -7.43 -4.84 -66.85
CA ALA A 8 -7.28 -3.91 -65.74
C ALA A 8 -7.22 -4.66 -64.41
N TRP A 9 -6.10 -4.52 -63.69
CA TRP A 9 -5.96 -5.00 -62.31
C TRP A 9 -6.50 -3.93 -61.34
N PHE A 10 -7.65 -4.20 -60.72
CA PHE A 10 -8.14 -3.43 -59.58
C PHE A 10 -7.41 -3.87 -58.32
N ALA A 11 -6.44 -3.09 -57.87
CA ALA A 11 -5.84 -3.21 -56.54
C ALA A 11 -6.81 -2.62 -55.51
N VAL A 12 -7.60 -3.48 -54.86
CA VAL A 12 -8.40 -3.11 -53.69
C VAL A 12 -7.45 -3.03 -52.49
N CYS A 13 -7.02 -1.82 -52.13
CA CYS A 13 -6.37 -1.56 -50.85
C CYS A 13 -7.39 -1.73 -49.72
N LEU A 14 -7.42 -2.93 -49.14
CA LEU A 14 -8.10 -3.17 -47.86
C LEU A 14 -7.33 -2.39 -46.78
N LEU A 15 -7.85 -1.22 -46.42
CA LEU A 15 -7.45 -0.50 -45.20
C LEU A 15 -7.91 -1.33 -44.00
N LEU A 16 -7.04 -2.22 -43.53
CA LEU A 16 -7.17 -2.83 -42.21
C LEU A 16 -6.98 -1.71 -41.17
N SER A 17 -8.08 -1.08 -40.77
CA SER A 17 -8.15 -0.30 -39.54
C SER A 17 -7.84 -1.25 -38.39
N VAL A 18 -6.57 -1.33 -38.01
CA VAL A 18 -6.17 -1.88 -36.73
C VAL A 18 -6.73 -0.91 -35.70
N ALA A 19 -7.94 -1.19 -35.20
CA ALA A 19 -8.43 -0.55 -34.00
C ALA A 19 -7.48 -0.96 -32.88
N GLU A 20 -6.46 -0.14 -32.64
CA GLU A 20 -5.74 -0.11 -31.38
C GLU A 20 -6.81 0.05 -30.30
N HIS A 21 -7.23 -1.08 -29.73
CA HIS A 21 -7.85 -1.07 -28.42
C HIS A 21 -6.76 -0.55 -27.50
N ALA A 22 -6.72 0.77 -27.33
CA ALA A 22 -5.98 1.42 -26.28
C ALA A 22 -6.41 0.71 -24.99
N SER A 23 -5.57 -0.23 -24.55
CA SER A 23 -5.70 -0.88 -23.26
C SER A 23 -5.82 0.25 -22.28
N ALA A 24 -7.00 0.41 -21.65
CA ALA A 24 -7.24 1.49 -20.72
C ALA A 24 -6.05 1.53 -19.76
N ALA A 25 -5.33 2.67 -19.79
CA ALA A 25 -4.08 2.84 -19.05
C ALA A 25 -4.29 2.40 -17.59
N PRO A 26 -3.25 1.86 -16.93
CA PRO A 26 -3.44 1.15 -15.67
C PRO A 26 -4.17 2.00 -14.63
N LYS A 27 -5.21 1.42 -14.02
CA LYS A 27 -6.03 2.00 -12.95
C LYS A 27 -5.27 2.26 -11.64
N VAL A 28 -3.94 2.14 -11.60
CA VAL A 28 -3.17 2.02 -10.36
C VAL A 28 -2.39 3.28 -10.03
N PHE A 29 -2.34 3.61 -8.74
CA PHE A 29 -1.62 4.77 -8.20
C PHE A 29 -0.21 4.42 -7.71
N ASN A 30 0.24 3.20 -7.96
CA ASN A 30 1.45 2.61 -7.39
C ASN A 30 2.72 3.41 -7.70
N ASP A 31 2.82 4.07 -8.86
CA ASP A 31 3.98 4.90 -9.19
C ASP A 31 4.19 6.04 -8.18
N TYR A 32 3.11 6.72 -7.76
CA TYR A 32 3.20 7.75 -6.73
C TYR A 32 3.45 7.18 -5.34
N VAL A 33 2.92 5.98 -5.04
CA VAL A 33 3.26 5.26 -3.81
C VAL A 33 4.76 4.95 -3.75
N LEU A 34 5.34 4.47 -4.85
CA LEU A 34 6.78 4.18 -4.94
C LEU A 34 7.63 5.46 -4.88
N LYS A 35 7.21 6.56 -5.51
CA LYS A 35 7.85 7.88 -5.35
C LYS A 35 7.85 8.32 -3.87
N ALA A 36 6.74 8.13 -3.16
CA ALA A 36 6.63 8.44 -1.74
C ALA A 36 7.53 7.54 -0.88
N VAL A 37 7.60 6.25 -1.18
CA VAL A 37 8.55 5.32 -0.55
C VAL A 37 9.99 5.80 -0.69
N ASP A 38 10.42 6.14 -1.91
CA ASP A 38 11.79 6.60 -2.17
C ASP A 38 12.09 7.94 -1.49
N HIS A 39 11.11 8.85 -1.45
CA HIS A 39 11.23 10.10 -0.71
C HIS A 39 11.42 9.86 0.79
N LEU A 40 10.56 9.04 1.40
CA LEU A 40 10.62 8.74 2.84
C LEU A 40 11.87 7.94 3.21
N ALA A 41 12.31 7.02 2.36
CA ALA A 41 13.56 6.29 2.55
C ALA A 41 14.77 7.24 2.61
N ARG A 42 14.81 8.26 1.75
CA ARG A 42 15.92 9.24 1.74
C ARG A 42 15.85 10.25 2.89
N THR A 43 14.66 10.62 3.33
CA THR A 43 14.48 11.79 4.22
C THR A 43 14.06 11.43 5.65
N ARG A 44 13.56 10.21 5.87
CA ARG A 44 12.97 9.76 7.14
C ARG A 44 13.39 8.35 7.57
N SER A 45 14.38 7.74 6.92
CA SER A 45 14.88 6.42 7.31
C SER A 45 15.51 6.45 8.70
N GLY A 46 15.25 5.41 9.50
CA GLY A 46 15.94 5.20 10.78
C GLY A 46 15.60 6.19 11.90
N LEU A 47 14.48 6.94 11.82
CA LEU A 47 14.11 7.94 12.83
C LEU A 47 13.41 7.39 14.08
N GLY A 48 13.41 6.07 14.26
CA GLY A 48 12.83 5.38 15.40
C GLY A 48 11.38 4.93 15.21
N TYR A 49 10.96 3.96 16.03
CA TYR A 49 9.64 3.37 16.02
C TYR A 49 8.96 3.46 17.39
N ALA A 50 7.68 3.82 17.42
CA ALA A 50 6.84 3.78 18.61
C ALA A 50 5.36 3.87 18.26
N ASN A 51 4.48 3.67 19.25
CA ASN A 51 3.04 3.96 19.15
C ASN A 51 2.78 5.47 18.95
N ALA A 52 2.99 5.95 17.73
CA ALA A 52 2.92 7.35 17.36
C ALA A 52 2.41 7.52 15.93
N ALA A 53 1.58 8.54 15.72
CA ALA A 53 1.16 8.96 14.40
C ALA A 53 2.21 9.86 13.79
N TYR A 54 2.70 9.45 12.61
CA TYR A 54 3.49 10.22 11.63
C TYR A 54 4.85 10.71 12.13
N THR A 55 5.83 10.75 11.24
CA THR A 55 7.17 11.30 11.57
C THR A 55 7.18 12.83 11.66
N ARG A 56 6.16 13.49 11.11
CA ARG A 56 5.95 14.94 11.14
C ARG A 56 4.47 15.28 10.95
N ASN A 57 4.10 16.53 11.19
CA ASN A 57 2.80 17.01 10.70
C ASN A 57 2.78 16.90 9.17
N LEU A 58 1.76 16.25 8.64
CA LEU A 58 1.59 16.09 7.20
C LEU A 58 0.68 17.21 6.70
N ASP A 59 1.10 17.90 5.65
CA ASP A 59 0.19 18.78 4.91
C ASP A 59 -0.74 17.92 4.06
N PHE A 60 -2.02 18.28 4.03
CA PHE A 60 -3.05 17.58 3.26
C PHE A 60 -4.04 18.60 2.71
N GLY A 61 -3.64 19.26 1.62
CA GLY A 61 -4.44 20.31 0.99
C GLY A 61 -4.65 21.54 1.87
N GLY A 62 -3.64 21.94 2.66
CA GLY A 62 -3.70 23.04 3.62
C GLY A 62 -4.29 22.65 4.98
N GLU A 63 -4.76 21.41 5.14
CA GLU A 63 -5.28 20.90 6.39
C GLU A 63 -4.29 19.92 7.06
N PRO A 64 -3.64 20.29 8.17
CA PRO A 64 -2.61 19.44 8.74
C PRO A 64 -3.19 18.16 9.37
N LEU A 65 -2.53 17.03 9.11
CA LEU A 65 -2.65 15.81 9.90
C LEU A 65 -1.53 15.81 10.95
N ARG A 66 -1.91 15.94 12.21
CA ARG A 66 -0.96 16.18 13.30
C ARG A 66 -0.21 14.90 13.68
N ALA A 67 1.11 15.00 13.76
CA ALA A 67 1.92 13.97 14.40
C ALA A 67 1.69 13.97 15.91
N THR A 68 1.79 12.80 16.54
CA THR A 68 1.63 12.69 17.99
C THR A 68 2.97 12.68 18.73
N ARG A 69 4.03 12.16 18.11
CA ARG A 69 5.34 12.03 18.76
C ARG A 69 6.49 12.04 17.74
N PRO A 70 6.65 13.12 16.94
CA PRO A 70 7.73 13.18 15.97
C PRO A 70 9.11 13.04 16.65
N PRO A 71 10.11 12.44 15.99
CA PRO A 71 10.09 11.98 14.61
C PRO A 71 9.66 10.50 14.43
N VAL A 72 9.14 9.85 15.48
CA VAL A 72 8.83 8.41 15.42
C VAL A 72 7.43 8.14 14.87
N SER A 73 7.28 7.00 14.18
CA SER A 73 6.01 6.56 13.59
C SER A 73 5.85 5.06 13.73
N MET A 74 4.61 4.58 13.87
CA MET A 74 4.29 3.16 13.81
C MET A 74 3.88 2.69 12.42
N CYS A 75 3.86 1.37 12.20
CA CYS A 75 3.69 0.78 10.88
C CYS A 75 2.36 1.13 10.18
N VAL A 76 1.25 1.12 10.91
CA VAL A 76 -0.07 1.52 10.36
C VAL A 76 -0.17 3.03 10.10
N ALA A 77 0.50 3.85 10.93
CA ALA A 77 0.57 5.30 10.71
C ALA A 77 1.44 5.64 9.49
N ALA A 78 2.53 4.88 9.33
CA ALA A 78 3.43 4.97 8.18
C ALA A 78 2.70 4.70 6.85
N GLN A 79 1.71 3.80 6.80
CA GLN A 79 0.93 3.60 5.57
C GLN A 79 0.14 4.85 5.18
N ILE A 80 -0.48 5.53 6.15
CA ILE A 80 -1.18 6.80 5.91
C ILE A 80 -0.20 7.89 5.49
N GLU A 81 0.98 7.95 6.12
CA GLU A 81 2.03 8.90 5.74
C GLU A 81 2.48 8.70 4.30
N ILE A 82 2.73 7.45 3.88
CA ILE A 82 3.06 7.12 2.48
C ILE A 82 1.92 7.54 1.53
N ILE A 83 0.66 7.25 1.87
CA ILE A 83 -0.49 7.65 1.03
C ILE A 83 -0.57 9.17 0.90
N VAL A 84 -0.42 9.91 2.00
CA VAL A 84 -0.51 11.38 1.99
C VAL A 84 0.65 12.00 1.20
N GLU A 85 1.87 11.51 1.38
CA GLU A 85 3.02 11.98 0.57
C GLU A 85 2.81 11.67 -0.92
N ALA A 86 2.28 10.49 -1.27
CA ALA A 86 1.96 10.13 -2.64
C ALA A 86 0.89 11.05 -3.27
N LEU A 87 -0.16 11.36 -2.51
CA LEU A 87 -1.21 12.32 -2.93
C LEU A 87 -0.66 13.74 -3.08
N ASN A 88 0.22 14.16 -2.18
CA ASN A 88 0.88 15.46 -2.26
C ASN A 88 1.75 15.60 -3.51
N MET A 89 2.53 14.56 -3.83
CA MET A 89 3.32 14.52 -5.06
C MET A 89 2.43 14.56 -6.31
N TYR A 90 1.36 13.76 -6.34
CA TYR A 90 0.40 13.77 -7.44
C TYR A 90 -0.24 15.14 -7.65
N ALA A 91 -0.75 15.76 -6.58
CA ALA A 91 -1.42 17.05 -6.67
C ALA A 91 -0.44 18.17 -7.09
N ALA A 92 0.83 18.09 -6.67
CA ALA A 92 1.87 19.03 -7.07
C ALA A 92 2.27 18.88 -8.55
N GLU A 93 2.42 17.64 -9.03
CA GLU A 93 2.82 17.35 -10.42
C GLU A 93 1.69 17.61 -11.42
N THR A 94 0.45 17.31 -11.07
CA THR A 94 -0.71 17.38 -11.98
C THR A 94 -1.57 18.62 -11.82
N GLY A 95 -1.46 19.32 -10.70
CA GLY A 95 -2.38 20.39 -10.30
C GLY A 95 -3.75 19.89 -9.82
N ASP A 96 -3.99 18.57 -9.79
CA ASP A 96 -5.27 18.00 -9.35
C ASP A 96 -5.43 18.00 -7.83
N GLN A 97 -6.02 19.09 -7.32
CA GLN A 97 -6.34 19.27 -5.90
C GLN A 97 -7.60 18.51 -5.47
N SER A 98 -8.27 17.77 -6.36
CA SER A 98 -9.51 17.05 -6.01
C SER A 98 -9.27 15.91 -5.02
N VAL A 99 -8.04 15.37 -4.97
CA VAL A 99 -7.65 14.30 -4.04
C VAL A 99 -7.91 14.64 -2.58
N TYR A 100 -7.65 15.89 -2.18
CA TYR A 100 -7.84 16.36 -0.80
C TYR A 100 -9.31 16.49 -0.42
N ARG A 101 -10.18 16.66 -1.42
CA ARG A 101 -11.63 16.83 -1.25
C ARG A 101 -12.40 15.53 -1.41
N PHE A 102 -11.76 14.46 -1.86
CA PHE A 102 -12.45 13.20 -2.07
C PHE A 102 -13.01 12.66 -0.75
N LEU A 103 -12.16 12.52 0.27
CA LEU A 103 -12.57 12.19 1.63
C LEU A 103 -12.55 13.43 2.52
N PRO A 104 -13.60 13.68 3.34
CA PRO A 104 -13.54 14.72 4.35
C PRO A 104 -12.36 14.52 5.30
N VAL A 105 -11.67 15.59 5.67
CA VAL A 105 -10.46 15.55 6.53
C VAL A 105 -10.65 14.77 7.84
N PHE A 106 -11.86 14.77 8.41
CA PHE A 106 -12.13 14.05 9.65
C PHE A 106 -11.95 12.53 9.51
N GLN A 107 -12.11 11.97 8.29
CA GLN A 107 -11.83 10.56 7.99
C GLN A 107 -10.35 10.22 8.17
N TRP A 108 -9.47 11.17 7.84
CA TRP A 108 -8.02 11.06 7.98
C TRP A 108 -7.55 11.30 9.41
N ARG A 109 -8.27 12.13 10.17
CA ARG A 109 -7.90 12.48 11.56
C ARG A 109 -8.42 11.48 12.60
N SER A 110 -9.62 10.93 12.38
CA SER A 110 -10.31 10.11 13.37
C SER A 110 -9.73 8.70 13.51
N LEU A 111 -9.81 8.13 14.72
CA LEU A 111 -9.52 6.72 15.00
C LEU A 111 -10.80 5.92 15.30
N ARG A 112 -11.96 6.38 14.81
CA ARG A 112 -13.21 5.60 14.92
C ARG A 112 -13.13 4.34 14.06
N SER A 113 -13.77 3.26 14.51
CA SER A 113 -13.80 1.94 13.86
C SER A 113 -14.00 1.95 12.34
N ARG A 114 -14.82 2.87 11.84
CA ARG A 114 -15.16 2.97 10.41
C ARG A 114 -14.64 4.23 9.72
N SER A 115 -13.87 5.07 10.42
CA SER A 115 -13.17 6.17 9.76
C SER A 115 -12.02 5.63 8.92
N PHE A 116 -11.65 6.31 7.82
CA PHE A 116 -10.55 5.82 6.96
C PHE A 116 -9.28 5.51 7.76
N ARG A 117 -8.81 6.47 8.58
CA ARG A 117 -7.65 6.25 9.44
C ARG A 117 -7.88 5.11 10.44
N GLY A 118 -9.04 5.04 11.10
CA GLY A 118 -9.34 3.94 12.03
C GLY A 118 -9.35 2.56 11.35
N MET A 119 -9.79 2.47 10.10
CA MET A 119 -9.76 1.22 9.33
C MET A 119 -8.34 0.82 8.92
N VAL A 120 -7.48 1.77 8.53
CA VAL A 120 -6.05 1.49 8.27
C VAL A 120 -5.35 1.07 9.57
N TRP A 121 -5.70 1.72 10.68
CA TRP A 121 -5.17 1.45 12.01
C TRP A 121 -5.74 0.18 12.67
N ILE A 122 -6.76 -0.44 12.05
CA ILE A 122 -7.49 -1.59 12.59
C ILE A 122 -7.94 -1.30 14.03
N SER A 123 -8.58 -0.14 14.25
CA SER A 123 -9.13 0.21 15.57
C SER A 123 -10.26 -0.73 16.00
N ASP A 124 -10.85 -1.46 15.05
CA ASP A 124 -11.82 -2.54 15.28
C ASP A 124 -11.63 -3.61 14.19
N ASN A 125 -11.21 -4.81 14.59
CA ASN A 125 -10.96 -5.92 13.68
C ASN A 125 -12.23 -6.51 13.04
N LYS A 126 -13.42 -6.15 13.55
CA LYS A 126 -14.70 -6.48 12.91
C LYS A 126 -15.03 -5.51 11.78
N ALA A 127 -14.48 -4.29 11.83
CA ALA A 127 -14.74 -3.24 10.86
C ALA A 127 -13.71 -3.23 9.74
N SER A 128 -12.46 -3.63 10.00
CA SER A 128 -11.40 -3.59 9.00
C SER A 128 -10.37 -4.71 9.14
N ARG A 129 -9.78 -5.07 7.99
CA ARG A 129 -8.63 -5.98 7.89
C ARG A 129 -7.32 -5.27 7.52
N GLY A 130 -7.31 -3.93 7.52
CA GLY A 130 -6.14 -3.11 7.26
C GLY A 130 -6.28 -2.20 6.03
N THR A 131 -5.15 -1.81 5.45
CA THR A 131 -5.05 -0.73 4.48
C THR A 131 -5.80 -1.03 3.18
N GLY A 132 -5.61 -2.22 2.61
CA GLY A 132 -6.31 -2.64 1.39
C GLY A 132 -7.84 -2.64 1.56
N HIS A 133 -8.32 -3.12 2.71
CA HIS A 133 -9.74 -3.10 3.03
C HIS A 133 -10.29 -1.67 3.19
N ALA A 134 -9.52 -0.78 3.83
CA ALA A 134 -9.89 0.63 3.97
C ALA A 134 -9.98 1.33 2.61
N LEU A 135 -9.00 1.14 1.73
CA LEU A 135 -9.00 1.69 0.37
C LEU A 135 -10.22 1.21 -0.42
N ASN A 136 -10.49 -0.10 -0.41
CA ASN A 136 -11.66 -0.69 -1.06
C ASN A 136 -12.98 -0.14 -0.50
N THR A 137 -13.10 -0.08 0.83
CA THR A 137 -14.33 0.41 1.50
C THR A 137 -14.67 1.84 1.12
N PHE A 138 -13.67 2.71 0.99
CA PHE A 138 -13.86 4.11 0.63
C PHE A 138 -13.80 4.38 -0.89
N GLY A 139 -13.80 3.34 -1.72
CA GLY A 139 -13.80 3.50 -3.18
C GLY A 139 -12.48 4.03 -3.77
N MET A 140 -11.38 3.98 -3.01
CA MET A 140 -10.07 4.47 -3.43
C MET A 140 -9.13 3.36 -3.93
N GLY A 141 -9.61 2.13 -4.00
CA GLY A 141 -8.78 0.99 -4.32
C GLY A 141 -9.55 -0.33 -4.34
N THR A 142 -8.80 -1.42 -4.32
CA THR A 142 -9.36 -2.77 -4.23
C THR A 142 -8.45 -3.67 -3.41
N GLU A 143 -9.01 -4.73 -2.84
CA GLU A 143 -8.22 -5.78 -2.21
C GLU A 143 -7.56 -6.66 -3.27
N ARG A 144 -6.38 -7.21 -2.94
CA ARG A 144 -5.63 -8.09 -3.83
C ARG A 144 -5.21 -9.36 -3.11
N GLU A 145 -5.22 -10.45 -3.85
CA GLU A 145 -4.60 -11.71 -3.43
C GLU A 145 -3.08 -11.55 -3.41
N PHE A 146 -2.42 -12.21 -2.45
CA PHE A 146 -0.98 -12.08 -2.26
C PHE A 146 -0.18 -12.49 -3.50
N GLU A 147 -0.64 -13.48 -4.26
CA GLU A 147 0.05 -13.98 -5.47
C GLU A 147 -0.02 -13.00 -6.64
N ASN A 148 -0.88 -11.99 -6.56
CA ASN A 148 -1.11 -11.00 -7.60
C ASN A 148 -0.58 -9.62 -7.21
N LEU A 149 0.23 -9.50 -6.16
CA LEU A 149 0.74 -8.20 -5.73
C LEU A 149 1.76 -7.65 -6.73
N ILE A 150 1.71 -6.34 -6.89
CA ILE A 150 2.66 -5.57 -7.66
C ILE A 150 3.33 -4.52 -6.74
N PRO A 151 4.56 -4.07 -7.07
CA PRO A 151 5.24 -3.05 -6.28
C PRO A 151 4.34 -1.82 -6.05
N GLY A 152 4.27 -1.34 -4.81
CA GLY A 152 3.39 -0.24 -4.39
C GLY A 152 2.08 -0.69 -3.73
N ASP A 153 1.74 -1.98 -3.77
CA ASP A 153 0.58 -2.50 -3.05
C ASP A 153 0.80 -2.47 -1.53
N PHE A 154 -0.27 -2.31 -0.78
CA PHE A 154 -0.27 -2.31 0.68
C PHE A 154 -0.55 -3.71 1.21
N VAL A 155 0.23 -4.15 2.19
CA VAL A 155 0.11 -5.48 2.82
C VAL A 155 0.05 -5.34 4.32
N ASN A 156 -0.96 -5.96 4.93
CA ASN A 156 -1.00 -6.26 6.35
C ASN A 156 -0.60 -7.72 6.52
N LEU A 157 0.41 -7.96 7.35
CA LEU A 157 0.99 -9.28 7.59
C LEU A 157 0.98 -9.63 9.07
N ASN A 158 0.97 -10.92 9.38
CA ASN A 158 1.19 -11.42 10.73
C ASN A 158 2.38 -12.39 10.77
N ARG A 159 3.00 -12.51 11.95
CA ARG A 159 4.06 -13.46 12.24
C ARG A 159 3.53 -14.58 13.13
N LEU A 160 3.85 -15.83 12.81
CA LEU A 160 3.33 -16.98 13.55
C LEU A 160 4.02 -17.15 14.92
N LYS A 161 5.34 -16.96 14.97
CA LYS A 161 6.14 -17.22 16.19
C LYS A 161 5.84 -16.26 17.33
N ASN A 162 5.85 -14.96 17.06
CA ASN A 162 5.65 -13.91 18.08
C ASN A 162 4.24 -13.33 18.08
N LYS A 163 3.33 -13.85 17.22
CA LYS A 163 1.93 -13.43 17.10
C LYS A 163 1.76 -11.91 16.93
N SER A 164 2.68 -11.28 16.20
CA SER A 164 2.64 -9.84 15.92
C SER A 164 2.09 -9.55 14.53
N GLY A 165 1.42 -8.41 14.38
CA GLY A 165 0.98 -7.84 13.11
C GLY A 165 1.90 -6.73 12.62
N HIS A 166 1.85 -6.44 11.32
CA HIS A 166 2.58 -5.36 10.68
C HIS A 166 1.85 -4.87 9.42
N ALA A 167 2.14 -3.64 8.99
CA ALA A 167 1.60 -3.03 7.78
C ALA A 167 2.74 -2.46 6.95
N VAL A 168 2.80 -2.77 5.66
CA VAL A 168 3.95 -2.52 4.79
C VAL A 168 3.53 -2.19 3.36
N VAL A 169 4.42 -1.56 2.60
CA VAL A 169 4.31 -1.45 1.14
C VAL A 169 5.14 -2.56 0.50
N PHE A 170 4.50 -3.39 -0.31
CA PHE A 170 5.13 -4.46 -1.07
C PHE A 170 6.00 -3.89 -2.19
N LEU A 171 7.19 -4.46 -2.38
CA LEU A 171 8.16 -4.03 -3.41
C LEU A 171 8.53 -5.15 -4.39
N GLY A 172 8.19 -6.39 -4.10
CA GLY A 172 8.47 -7.53 -4.97
C GLY A 172 8.65 -8.82 -4.19
N TYR A 173 8.42 -9.95 -4.84
CA TYR A 173 8.71 -11.26 -4.26
C TYR A 173 10.21 -11.51 -4.21
N ILE A 174 10.69 -12.33 -3.28
CA ILE A 174 12.11 -12.68 -3.22
C ILE A 174 12.33 -14.19 -3.18
N ASP A 175 13.47 -14.60 -3.73
CA ASP A 175 14.00 -15.96 -3.60
C ASP A 175 14.88 -16.12 -2.35
N ARG A 176 15.55 -17.28 -2.22
CA ARG A 176 16.45 -17.60 -1.10
C ARG A 176 17.69 -16.70 -1.05
N ALA A 177 18.11 -16.12 -2.17
CA ALA A 177 19.23 -15.19 -2.22
C ALA A 177 18.79 -13.74 -1.90
N GLY A 178 17.49 -13.51 -1.69
CA GLY A 178 16.93 -12.17 -1.51
C GLY A 178 16.83 -11.39 -2.82
N VAL A 179 16.99 -12.06 -3.97
CA VAL A 179 16.84 -11.46 -5.29
C VAL A 179 15.35 -11.26 -5.57
N VAL A 180 14.99 -10.06 -6.05
CA VAL A 180 13.62 -9.74 -6.40
C VAL A 180 13.20 -10.52 -7.64
N LEU A 181 12.10 -11.24 -7.55
CA LEU A 181 11.52 -12.03 -8.61
C LEU A 181 10.45 -11.23 -9.37
N PRO A 182 10.29 -11.44 -10.69
CA PRO A 182 9.35 -10.68 -11.50
C PRO A 182 7.88 -11.02 -11.19
N GLN A 183 7.60 -12.20 -10.63
CA GLN A 183 6.25 -12.67 -10.33
C GLN A 183 6.25 -13.72 -9.22
N TYR A 184 5.08 -14.02 -8.69
CA TYR A 184 4.91 -15.09 -7.71
C TYR A 184 5.13 -16.47 -8.35
N GLY A 185 5.71 -17.41 -7.60
CA GLY A 185 6.00 -18.75 -8.10
C GLY A 185 6.61 -19.69 -7.04
N SER A 186 7.03 -20.87 -7.47
CA SER A 186 7.59 -21.91 -6.58
C SER A 186 8.90 -21.48 -5.89
N ASN A 187 9.65 -20.57 -6.50
CA ASN A 187 10.92 -20.05 -5.95
C ASN A 187 10.72 -18.96 -4.89
N VAL A 188 9.49 -18.47 -4.69
CA VAL A 188 9.21 -17.42 -3.72
C VAL A 188 9.30 -17.96 -2.31
N VAL A 189 10.18 -17.36 -1.52
CA VAL A 189 10.33 -17.66 -0.08
C VAL A 189 9.91 -16.51 0.82
N GLY A 190 9.54 -15.37 0.23
CA GLY A 190 9.21 -14.16 0.95
C GLY A 190 8.93 -12.99 0.02
N PHE A 191 9.08 -11.78 0.54
CA PHE A 191 8.96 -10.55 -0.25
C PHE A 191 9.77 -9.40 0.34
N LYS A 192 10.18 -8.48 -0.52
CA LYS A 192 10.78 -7.20 -0.15
C LYS A 192 9.68 -6.18 0.11
N TYR A 193 9.85 -5.35 1.14
CA TYR A 193 8.88 -4.33 1.50
C TYR A 193 9.53 -3.07 2.10
N PHE A 194 8.74 -2.02 2.23
CA PHE A 194 9.07 -0.79 2.95
C PHE A 194 8.03 -0.48 4.04
N SER A 195 8.49 -0.14 5.25
CA SER A 195 7.61 0.29 6.35
C SER A 195 8.40 0.99 7.46
N SER A 196 7.69 1.50 8.47
CA SER A 196 8.26 1.89 9.76
C SER A 196 8.14 0.75 10.78
N GLN A 197 9.24 0.36 11.42
CA GLN A 197 9.26 -0.75 12.40
C GLN A 197 10.48 -0.73 13.33
N GLY A 198 10.50 -1.60 14.34
CA GLY A 198 11.63 -1.79 15.25
C GLY A 198 11.46 -1.14 16.61
N SER A 199 12.54 -0.53 17.10
CA SER A 199 12.60 0.15 18.40
C SER A 199 12.81 1.66 18.26
N LEU A 200 12.84 2.37 19.38
CA LEU A 200 13.11 3.80 19.38
C LEU A 200 14.52 4.12 18.84
N GLN A 201 15.51 3.30 19.15
CA GLN A 201 16.93 3.55 18.82
C GLN A 201 17.37 2.95 17.49
N LYS A 202 16.77 1.83 17.08
CA LYS A 202 17.16 1.10 15.86
C LYS A 202 16.07 1.04 14.80
N GLY A 203 14.90 1.66 15.03
CA GLY A 203 13.73 1.56 14.18
C GLY A 203 13.46 2.76 13.27
N GLY A 204 12.25 2.78 12.71
CA GLY A 204 11.78 3.81 11.77
C GLY A 204 11.57 3.26 10.37
N PHE A 205 11.39 4.17 9.40
CA PHE A 205 11.24 3.79 8.00
C PHE A 205 12.47 3.06 7.47
N GLY A 206 12.25 2.01 6.67
CA GLY A 206 13.33 1.26 6.02
C GLY A 206 12.84 0.12 5.13
N TYR A 207 13.77 -0.38 4.31
CA TYR A 207 13.56 -1.55 3.45
C TYR A 207 13.89 -2.84 4.19
N ARG A 208 13.11 -3.89 3.94
CA ARG A 208 13.32 -5.22 4.54
C ARG A 208 12.94 -6.35 3.62
N ASN A 209 13.47 -7.53 3.95
CA ASN A 209 13.07 -8.79 3.36
C ASN A 209 12.25 -9.58 4.39
N ALA A 210 10.94 -9.70 4.14
CA ALA A 210 10.06 -10.63 4.84
C ALA A 210 10.31 -12.05 4.33
N TYR A 211 10.42 -13.00 5.24
CA TYR A 211 10.58 -14.41 4.92
C TYR A 211 9.48 -15.25 5.55
N PHE A 212 8.89 -16.14 4.75
CA PHE A 212 7.78 -16.96 5.18
C PHE A 212 8.19 -18.01 6.22
N ASP A 213 7.34 -18.16 7.24
CA ASP A 213 7.48 -19.20 8.24
C ASP A 213 7.48 -20.59 7.60
N ASN A 214 8.35 -21.47 8.09
CA ASN A 214 8.57 -22.84 7.61
C ASN A 214 8.97 -22.97 6.13
N VAL A 215 9.35 -21.87 5.46
CA VAL A 215 9.88 -21.93 4.09
C VAL A 215 11.39 -21.70 4.09
N TYR A 216 11.82 -20.54 4.58
CA TYR A 216 13.22 -20.15 4.64
C TYR A 216 13.34 -18.90 5.51
N CYS A 217 14.50 -18.69 6.13
CA CYS A 217 14.95 -17.43 6.69
C CYS A 217 16.49 -17.55 6.73
N PRO A 218 17.26 -16.63 6.11
CA PRO A 218 18.72 -16.67 6.20
C PRO A 218 19.15 -16.67 7.66
N THR A 219 20.25 -17.33 8.01
CA THR A 219 20.78 -17.32 9.39
C THR A 219 21.64 -16.09 9.68
N ASN A 220 22.36 -15.60 8.68
CA ASN A 220 23.21 -14.42 8.79
C ASN A 220 22.43 -13.16 8.38
N GLU A 221 22.76 -12.04 9.03
CA GLU A 221 22.30 -10.73 8.60
C GLU A 221 22.91 -10.38 7.24
N GLY A 222 22.08 -9.86 6.35
CA GLY A 222 22.50 -9.34 5.05
C GLY A 222 22.51 -7.81 5.06
N PRO A 223 22.76 -7.17 3.89
CA PRO A 223 22.69 -5.72 3.76
C PRO A 223 21.27 -5.15 3.93
N ILE A 224 20.24 -6.00 3.79
CA ILE A 224 18.84 -5.66 4.02
C ILE A 224 18.36 -6.46 5.23
N LEU A 225 17.77 -5.75 6.20
CA LEU A 225 17.29 -6.35 7.44
C LEU A 225 16.17 -7.37 7.15
N ARG A 226 16.19 -8.46 7.91
CA ARG A 226 15.29 -9.60 7.79
C ARG A 226 14.07 -9.42 8.68
N ASP A 227 12.97 -10.00 8.21
CA ASP A 227 11.74 -10.14 8.96
C ASP A 227 11.20 -11.56 8.80
N CYS A 228 11.58 -12.44 9.73
CA CYS A 228 11.30 -13.87 9.61
C CYS A 228 10.04 -14.32 10.36
N GLY A 229 9.48 -15.44 9.91
CA GLY A 229 8.30 -16.04 10.53
C GLY A 229 6.99 -15.43 10.05
N VAL A 230 7.00 -14.75 8.90
CA VAL A 230 5.80 -14.18 8.29
C VAL A 230 4.87 -15.32 7.85
N ALA A 231 3.60 -15.25 8.22
CA ALA A 231 2.63 -16.27 7.87
C ALA A 231 2.39 -16.30 6.35
N ARG A 232 2.53 -17.47 5.72
CA ARG A 232 2.17 -17.67 4.30
C ARG A 232 0.71 -18.14 4.18
N SER A 233 -0.24 -17.25 4.46
CA SER A 233 -1.67 -17.58 4.39
C SER A 233 -2.51 -16.35 4.05
N ARG A 234 -3.56 -16.55 3.24
CA ARG A 234 -4.54 -15.52 2.87
C ARG A 234 -5.32 -14.98 4.07
N THR A 235 -5.42 -15.75 5.16
CA THR A 235 -6.04 -15.28 6.41
C THR A 235 -5.16 -14.25 7.13
N TYR A 236 -3.84 -14.34 6.94
CA TYR A 236 -2.85 -13.57 7.68
C TYR A 236 -2.09 -12.56 6.83
N LEU A 237 -2.30 -12.58 5.51
CA LEU A 237 -1.81 -11.63 4.52
C LEU A 237 -3.03 -11.01 3.84
N THR A 238 -3.43 -9.84 4.31
CA THR A 238 -4.45 -9.04 3.62
C THR A 238 -3.74 -7.93 2.86
N ALA A 239 -4.15 -7.71 1.62
CA ALA A 239 -3.48 -6.76 0.77
C ALA A 239 -4.46 -6.00 -0.11
N GLY A 240 -3.99 -4.89 -0.68
CA GLY A 240 -4.77 -4.12 -1.64
C GLY A 240 -3.95 -3.04 -2.31
N GLN A 241 -4.50 -2.54 -3.39
CA GLN A 241 -3.90 -1.47 -4.18
C GLN A 241 -4.76 -0.22 -4.10
N MET A 242 -4.12 0.92 -4.29
CA MET A 242 -4.79 2.20 -4.45
C MET A 242 -5.02 2.47 -5.94
N PHE A 243 -6.23 2.87 -6.30
CA PHE A 243 -6.53 3.30 -7.66
C PHE A 243 -6.05 4.72 -7.89
N HIS A 244 -5.81 5.06 -9.16
CA HIS A 244 -5.56 6.44 -9.54
C HIS A 244 -6.78 7.32 -9.16
N PRO A 245 -6.60 8.58 -8.71
CA PRO A 245 -7.70 9.45 -8.30
C PRO A 245 -8.88 9.60 -9.26
N HIS A 246 -8.67 9.46 -10.57
CA HIS A 246 -9.71 9.57 -11.58
C HIS A 246 -10.68 8.37 -11.57
N ASP A 247 -10.25 7.23 -11.02
CA ASP A 247 -11.02 5.99 -10.90
C ASP A 247 -11.72 5.84 -9.55
N TRP A 248 -11.62 6.82 -8.65
CA TRP A 248 -12.19 6.69 -7.31
C TRP A 248 -13.72 6.73 -7.31
N ASP A 249 -14.32 5.76 -6.62
CA ASP A 249 -15.78 5.58 -6.55
C ASP A 249 -16.39 6.43 -5.43
N LYS A 250 -17.00 7.55 -5.83
CA LYS A 250 -17.73 8.47 -4.94
C LYS A 250 -18.94 7.81 -4.25
N SER A 251 -19.60 6.85 -4.91
CA SER A 251 -20.76 6.15 -4.33
C SER A 251 -20.32 5.23 -3.19
N ALA A 252 -19.25 4.45 -3.39
CA ALA A 252 -18.67 3.61 -2.35
C ALA A 252 -18.22 4.46 -1.14
N ARG A 253 -17.53 5.57 -1.41
CA ARG A 253 -17.15 6.56 -0.39
C ARG A 253 -18.35 7.06 0.41
N ASP A 254 -19.40 7.54 -0.25
CA ASP A 254 -20.55 8.14 0.41
C ASP A 254 -21.30 7.11 1.28
N LYS A 255 -21.39 5.87 0.81
CA LYS A 255 -21.92 4.74 1.57
C LYS A 255 -21.08 4.47 2.84
N ALA A 256 -19.75 4.48 2.73
CA ALA A 256 -18.85 4.27 3.87
C ALA A 256 -19.00 5.38 4.92
N ILE A 257 -19.02 6.65 4.49
CA ILE A 257 -19.22 7.81 5.38
C ILE A 257 -20.58 7.74 6.07
N ALA A 258 -21.65 7.39 5.34
CA ALA A 258 -22.98 7.25 5.91
C ALA A 258 -23.03 6.15 6.98
N LEU A 259 -22.32 5.03 6.77
CA LEU A 259 -22.24 3.93 7.72
C LEU A 259 -21.45 4.32 8.99
N GLU A 260 -20.35 5.05 8.85
CA GLU A 260 -19.60 5.57 10.00
C GLU A 260 -20.44 6.55 10.82
N ARG A 261 -21.20 7.46 10.18
CA ARG A 261 -22.10 8.40 10.89
C ARG A 261 -23.16 7.71 11.73
N LYS A 262 -23.63 6.52 11.30
CA LYS A 262 -24.58 5.69 12.04
C LYS A 262 -23.92 4.84 13.13
N SER A 263 -22.60 4.72 13.12
CA SER A 263 -21.88 3.89 14.09
C SER A 263 -21.85 4.61 15.45
N PRO A 264 -22.03 3.89 16.58
CA PRO A 264 -21.96 4.48 17.89
C PRO A 264 -20.64 5.24 18.09
N LYS A 265 -20.72 6.44 18.69
CA LYS A 265 -19.55 7.24 19.10
C LYS A 265 -18.90 6.65 20.37
N GLY A 266 -18.77 5.32 20.42
CA GLY A 266 -18.14 4.62 21.53
C GLY A 266 -16.67 5.03 21.69
N PRO A 267 -16.05 4.68 22.82
CA PRO A 267 -14.62 4.91 23.00
C PRO A 267 -13.86 4.27 21.85
N VAL A 268 -12.87 4.99 21.34
CA VAL A 268 -11.90 4.40 20.40
C VAL A 268 -11.23 3.25 21.14
N PRO A 269 -11.35 2.00 20.67
CA PRO A 269 -10.68 0.89 21.33
C PRO A 269 -9.18 1.18 21.40
N PRO A 270 -8.52 0.91 22.55
CA PRO A 270 -7.10 1.13 22.64
C PRO A 270 -6.39 0.28 21.58
N PHE A 271 -5.44 0.89 20.88
CA PHE A 271 -4.66 0.17 19.89
C PHE A 271 -3.85 -0.93 20.55
N ASP A 272 -3.92 -2.16 20.01
CA ASP A 272 -3.13 -3.28 20.51
C ASP A 272 -1.67 -3.18 20.05
N PHE A 273 -0.90 -2.34 20.72
CA PHE A 273 0.53 -2.20 20.44
C PHE A 273 1.33 -3.45 20.76
N LYS A 274 0.82 -4.38 21.59
CA LYS A 274 1.50 -5.66 21.83
C LYS A 274 1.44 -6.52 20.57
N PHE A 275 0.29 -6.54 19.92
CA PHE A 275 0.13 -7.21 18.63
C PHE A 275 0.89 -6.47 17.52
N PHE A 276 0.75 -5.15 17.39
CA PHE A 276 1.41 -4.37 16.33
C PHE A 276 2.71 -3.68 16.80
N ASN A 277 3.57 -4.45 17.47
CA ASN A 277 4.80 -3.92 18.09
C ASN A 277 5.91 -3.61 17.08
N GLY A 278 5.79 -4.05 15.82
CA GLY A 278 6.79 -3.81 14.78
C GLY A 278 8.17 -4.43 15.05
N VAL A 279 8.31 -5.30 16.05
CA VAL A 279 9.58 -5.97 16.37
C VAL A 279 9.80 -7.08 15.35
N THR A 280 11.00 -7.12 14.78
CA THR A 280 11.43 -8.11 13.78
C THR A 280 12.74 -8.75 14.16
N THR A 281 13.12 -9.80 13.43
CA THR A 281 14.30 -10.64 13.70
C THR A 281 15.57 -9.84 13.99
N ASP A 282 15.90 -8.85 13.17
CA ASP A 282 17.15 -8.08 13.32
C ASP A 282 16.99 -6.81 14.18
N MET A 283 15.96 -6.73 15.02
CA MET A 283 15.61 -5.54 15.82
C MET A 283 15.43 -5.83 17.31
N GLU A 284 15.60 -7.09 17.71
CA GLU A 284 15.85 -7.51 19.09
C GLU A 284 17.32 -7.24 19.45
#